data_AF-A0A9E1NCE2-F1
#
_entry.id   AF-A0A9E1NCE2-F1
#
_cell.length_a   1.000
_cell.length_b   1.000
_cell.length_c   1.000
_cell.angle_alpha   90.00
_cell.angle_beta   90.00
_cell.angle_gamma   90.00
#
_symmetry.space_group_name_H-M   'P 1'
#
loop_
_entity.id
_entity.type
_entity.pdbx_description
1 polymer ?
#
loop_
_entity_poly.entity_id
_entity_poly.type
_entity_poly.pdbx_seq_one_letter_code
_entity_poly.pdbx_strand_id
1 'polypeptide(L)' 'SVRNGIGLAEDSRTKVLKHIRHLWGYEVTLSGIDHDNGKQLYRTSTIDVDEAE' A
#
# COMPACT_ATOMS: atom_id res chain seq x y z
N SER A 1 3.27 12.82 10.66
CA SER A 1 2.23 11.90 11.20
C SER A 1 1.17 11.59 10.13
N VAL A 2 0.54 10.41 10.12
CA VAL A 2 -0.61 10.13 9.22
C VAL A 2 -1.88 10.66 9.89
N ARG A 3 -2.51 11.68 9.31
CA ARG A 3 -3.83 12.16 9.74
C ARG A 3 -4.90 11.57 8.82
N ASN A 4 -5.96 11.00 9.40
CA ASN A 4 -7.14 10.44 8.69
C ASN A 4 -6.95 9.08 8.00
N GLY A 5 -6.13 8.18 8.56
CA GLY A 5 -6.03 6.80 8.07
C GLY A 5 -5.94 5.81 9.21
N ILE A 6 -6.83 4.81 9.26
CA ILE A 6 -6.59 3.61 10.07
C ILE A 6 -5.53 2.82 9.32
N GLY A 7 -4.31 2.78 9.87
CA GLY A 7 -3.24 1.97 9.32
C GLY A 7 -3.65 0.51 9.32
N LEU A 8 -3.57 -0.16 8.16
CA LEU A 8 -3.70 -1.61 8.12
C LEU A 8 -2.57 -2.21 8.96
N ALA A 9 -2.94 -3.11 9.87
CA ALA A 9 -1.98 -3.89 10.63
C ALA A 9 -0.96 -4.50 9.66
N GLU A 10 0.32 -4.37 10.00
CA GLU A 10 1.43 -4.71 9.09
C GLU A 10 1.31 -6.16 8.60
N ASP A 11 0.96 -7.07 9.51
CA ASP A 11 0.78 -8.49 9.24
C ASP A 11 -0.40 -8.82 8.31
N SER A 12 -1.41 -7.94 8.22
CA SER A 12 -2.60 -8.15 7.39
C SER A 12 -2.62 -7.32 6.10
N ARG A 13 -1.75 -6.31 5.99
CA ARG A 13 -1.69 -5.36 4.87
C ARG A 13 -1.58 -6.05 3.51
N THR A 14 -0.68 -7.01 3.37
CA THR A 14 -0.50 -7.77 2.11
C THR A 14 -1.73 -8.61 1.75
N LYS A 15 -2.38 -9.24 2.74
CA LYS A 15 -3.60 -10.04 2.52
C LYS A 15 -4.75 -9.17 2.03
N VAL A 16 -4.92 -8.00 2.63
CA VAL A 16 -5.93 -7.01 2.21
C VAL A 16 -5.66 -6.52 0.79
N LEU A 17 -4.42 -6.14 0.47
CA LEU A 17 -4.09 -5.66 -0.88
C LEU A 17 -4.30 -6.75 -1.95
N LYS A 18 -3.95 -8.01 -1.68
CA LYS A 18 -4.25 -9.14 -2.57
C LYS A 18 -5.75 -9.35 -2.78
N HIS A 19 -6.54 -9.17 -1.72
CA HIS A 19 -8.00 -9.26 -1.83
C HIS A 19 -8.58 -8.12 -2.68
N ILE A 20 -8.12 -6.89 -2.50
CA ILE A 20 -8.54 -5.73 -3.33
C ILE A 20 -8.14 -5.94 -4.79
N ARG A 21 -6.91 -6.38 -5.07
CA ARG A 21 -6.45 -6.75 -6.43
C ARG A 21 -7.41 -7.74 -7.08
N HIS A 22 -7.83 -8.78 -6.35
CA HIS A 22 -8.77 -9.78 -6.88
C HIS A 22 -10.15 -9.17 -7.20
N LEU A 23 -10.66 -8.27 -6.37
CA LEU A 23 -11.96 -7.62 -6.60
C LEU A 23 -11.94 -6.62 -7.75
N TRP A 24 -10.86 -5.86 -7.90
CA TRP A 24 -10.77 -4.80 -8.92
C TRP A 24 -10.20 -5.29 -10.24
N GLY A 25 -9.44 -6.38 -10.25
CA GLY A 25 -8.83 -6.92 -11.46
C GLY A 25 -7.58 -6.17 -11.94
N TYR A 26 -6.98 -5.33 -11.08
CA TYR A 26 -5.76 -4.57 -11.38
C TYR A 26 -4.79 -4.60 -10.22
N GLU A 27 -3.52 -4.30 -10.51
CA GLU A 27 -2.48 -4.16 -9.51
C GLU A 27 -2.74 -2.96 -8.59
N VAL A 28 -2.47 -3.14 -7.29
CA VAL A 28 -2.76 -2.17 -6.25
C VAL A 28 -1.47 -1.77 -5.54
N THR A 29 -1.24 -0.46 -5.43
CA THR A 29 -0.18 0.11 -4.61
C THR A 29 -0.77 0.99 -3.52
N LEU A 30 -0.33 0.78 -2.28
CA LEU A 30 -0.63 1.62 -1.13
C LEU A 30 0.63 2.37 -0.70
N SER A 31 0.53 3.69 -0.60
CA SER A 31 1.59 4.55 -0.07
C SER A 31 1.09 5.36 1.11
N GLY A 32 1.79 5.28 2.24
CA GLY A 32 1.57 6.17 3.38
C GLY A 32 2.43 7.41 3.23
N ILE A 33 1.82 8.58 3.16
CA ILE A 33 2.54 9.86 3.07
C ILE A 33 2.39 10.61 4.40
N ASP A 34 3.49 11.11 4.92
CA ASP A 34 3.48 12.00 6.07
C ASP A 34 2.88 13.35 5.65
N HIS A 35 1.81 13.75 6.32
CA HIS A 35 1.13 15.01 6.04
C HIS A 35 2.02 16.24 6.29
N ASP A 36 2.89 16.17 7.29
CA ASP A 36 3.61 17.35 7.81
C ASP A 36 4.80 17.74 6.92
N ASN A 37 5.41 16.77 6.23
CA ASN A 37 6.59 17.00 5.38
C ASN A 37 6.52 16.35 3.99
N GLY A 38 5.41 15.68 3.65
CA GLY A 38 5.22 15.02 2.35
C GLY A 38 6.07 13.78 2.13
N LYS A 39 6.82 13.32 3.14
CA LYS A 39 7.70 12.16 3.01
C LYS A 39 6.89 10.87 2.93
N GLN A 40 7.25 9.98 2.02
CA GLN A 40 6.69 8.62 2.00
C GLN A 40 7.22 7.84 3.21
N LEU A 41 6.29 7.36 4.05
CA LEU A 41 6.56 6.57 5.24
C LEU A 41 6.66 5.08 4.92
N TYR A 42 5.79 4.59 4.04
CA TYR A 42 5.81 3.21 3.57
C TYR A 42 5.18 3.10 2.18
N ARG A 43 5.55 2.02 1.48
CA ARG A 43 4.95 1.59 0.21
C ARG A 43 4.73 0.09 0.25
N THR A 44 3.56 -0.36 -0.19
CA THR A 44 3.26 -1.79 -0.38
C THR A 44 2.54 -1.94 -1.70
N SER A 45 2.98 -2.89 -2.53
CA SER A 45 2.43 -3.13 -3.87
C SER A 45 2.09 -4.60 -4.03
N THR A 46 1.09 -4.91 -4.86
CA THR A 46 0.86 -6.27 -5.36
C THR A 46 1.65 -6.59 -6.62
N ILE A 47 2.29 -5.58 -7.23
CA ILE A 47 3.23 -5.75 -8.34
C ILE A 47 4.46 -6.49 -7.81
N ASP A 48 4.76 -7.65 -8.39
CA ASP A 48 6.01 -8.36 -8.14
C ASP A 48 7.15 -7.55 -8.77
N VAL A 49 8.17 -7.22 -7.97
CA VAL A 49 9.25 -6.30 -8.35
C VAL A 49 10.25 -6.86 -9.38
N ASP A 50 10.02 -8.09 -9.85
CA ASP A 50 10.87 -8.74 -10.87
C ASP A 50 10.56 -8.28 -12.31
N GLU A 51 9.52 -7.48 -12.54
CA GLU A 51 9.13 -7.00 -13.90
C GLU A 51 9.42 -5.51 -14.17
N ALA A 52 10.17 -4.83 -13.29
CA ALA A 52 10.58 -3.44 -13.50
C ALA A 52 12.02 -3.34 -14.03
N GLU A 53 12.25 -3.84 -15.25
CA GLU A 53 13.44 -3.49 -16.08
C GLU A 53 13.08 -2.40 -17.10
#